data_AF-A0ABD0NHE8-F1
#
_entry.id   AF-A0ABD0NHE8-F1
#
_cell.length_a   1.000
_cell.length_b   1.000
_cell.length_c   1.000
_cell.angle_alpha   90.00
_cell.angle_beta   90.00
_cell.angle_gamma   90.00
#
_symmetry.space_group_name_H-M   'P 1'
#
loop_
_entity.id
_entity.type
_entity.pdbx_description
1 polymer ?
#
loop_
_entity_poly.entity_id
_entity_poly.type
_entity_poly.pdbx_seq_one_letter_code
_entity_poly.pdbx_strand_id
1 'polypeptide(L)' 'LRGCDMTDEGCSVVTSALKLNPSHLRELELSENKLGDSGVKNLSDLLMNPQCKLEILA' A
#
# COMPACT_ATOMS: atom_id res chain seq x y z
N LEU A 1 -3.25 6.02 -6.70
CA LEU A 1 -3.61 7.03 -5.67
C LEU A 1 -2.47 8.06 -5.56
N ARG A 2 -1.99 8.59 -6.68
CA ARG A 2 -0.90 9.57 -6.70
C ARG A 2 -1.37 10.92 -6.20
N GLY A 3 -0.58 11.59 -5.36
CA GLY A 3 -0.83 12.99 -4.96
C GLY A 3 -2.22 13.24 -4.36
N CYS A 4 -2.75 12.26 -3.60
CA CYS A 4 -4.10 12.30 -3.04
C CYS A 4 -4.10 12.76 -1.57
N ASP A 5 -3.04 13.45 -1.12
CA ASP A 5 -2.81 13.81 0.28
C ASP A 5 -2.96 12.63 1.25
N MET A 6 -2.56 11.42 0.82
CA MET A 6 -2.68 10.23 1.64
C MET A 6 -1.75 10.32 2.85
N THR A 7 -2.31 9.99 4.02
CA THR A 7 -1.60 9.87 5.30
C THR A 7 -1.30 8.41 5.62
N ASP A 8 -0.50 8.18 6.66
CA ASP A 8 -0.20 6.84 7.17
C ASP A 8 -1.44 6.03 7.55
N GLU A 9 -2.48 6.70 8.06
CA GLU A 9 -3.76 6.08 8.39
C GLU A 9 -4.49 5.61 7.12
N GLY A 10 -4.55 6.45 6.09
CA GLY A 10 -5.10 6.06 4.79
C GLY A 10 -4.35 4.87 4.19
N CYS A 11 -3.01 4.87 4.27
CA CYS A 11 -2.18 3.77 3.82
C CYS A 11 -2.45 2.47 4.62
N SER A 12 -2.68 2.58 5.93
CA SER A 12 -3.07 1.44 6.77
C SER A 12 -4.38 0.81 6.30
N VAL A 13 -5.38 1.62 5.96
CA VAL A 13 -6.67 1.14 5.44
C VAL A 13 -6.50 0.42 4.11
N VAL A 14 -5.74 1.02 3.16
CA VAL A 14 -5.48 0.41 1.84
C VAL A 14 -4.75 -0.92 1.98
N THR A 15 -3.67 -0.95 2.75
CA THR A 15 -2.86 -2.17 2.94
C THR A 15 -3.64 -3.26 3.67
N SER A 16 -4.48 -2.90 4.65
CA SER A 16 -5.38 -3.85 5.34
C SER A 16 -6.42 -4.44 4.38
N ALA A 17 -7.03 -3.62 3.53
CA ALA A 17 -7.97 -4.08 2.52
C ALA A 17 -7.32 -5.08 1.53
N LEU A 18 -6.08 -4.79 1.09
CA LEU A 18 -5.33 -5.67 0.19
C LEU A 18 -4.89 -6.98 0.86
N LYS A 19 -4.62 -6.97 2.17
CA LYS A 19 -4.31 -8.19 2.94
C LYS A 19 -5.55 -9.08 3.13
N LEU A 20 -6.71 -8.48 3.47
CA LEU A 20 -7.96 -9.20 3.73
C LEU A 20 -8.59 -9.75 2.45
N ASN A 21 -8.48 -9.00 1.35
CA ASN A 21 -8.94 -9.40 0.04
C ASN A 21 -7.75 -9.39 -0.92
N PRO A 22 -6.99 -10.50 -0.99
CA PRO A 22 -5.86 -10.63 -1.91
C PRO A 22 -6.32 -10.35 -3.33
N SER A 23 -6.01 -9.15 -3.80
CA SER A 23 -6.51 -8.66 -5.07
C SER A 23 -5.66 -9.19 -6.22
N HIS A 24 -6.19 -9.07 -7.44
CA HIS A 24 -5.38 -9.25 -8.65
C HIS A 24 -4.55 -7.99 -9.00
N LEU A 25 -4.49 -7.01 -8.09
CA LEU A 25 -3.75 -5.78 -8.31
C LEU A 25 -2.25 -6.10 -8.44
N ARG A 26 -1.68 -5.68 -9.57
CA ARG A 26 -0.25 -5.86 -9.88
C ARG A 26 0.54 -4.57 -9.70
N GLU A 27 -0.14 -3.43 -9.75
CA GLU A 27 0.50 -2.11 -9.67
C GLU A 27 -0.25 -1.23 -8.67
N LEU A 28 0.50 -0.59 -7.76
CA LEU A 28 -0.03 0.37 -6.80
C LEU A 28 0.82 1.64 -6.83
N GLU A 29 0.22 2.72 -7.32
CA GLU A 29 0.84 4.03 -7.45
C GLU A 29 0.45 4.92 -6.27
N LEU A 30 1.43 5.27 -5.43
CA LEU A 30 1.34 6.08 -4.22
C LEU A 30 2.33 7.25 -4.22
N SER A 31 3.03 7.51 -5.33
CA SER A 31 3.92 8.67 -5.43
C SER A 31 3.19 9.98 -5.13
N GLU A 32 3.96 10.99 -4.75
CA GLU A 32 3.46 12.33 -4.38
C GLU A 32 2.52 12.35 -3.16
N ASN A 33 2.42 11.26 -2.40
CA ASN A 33 1.81 11.28 -1.06
C ASN A 33 2.87 11.46 0.03
N LYS A 34 2.42 11.97 1.18
CA LYS A 34 3.27 12.22 2.35
C LYS A 34 3.20 11.06 3.33
N LEU A 35 3.62 9.88 2.88
CA LEU A 35 3.71 8.71 3.74
C LEU A 35 4.95 8.85 4.65
N GLY A 36 4.71 8.74 5.96
CA GLY A 36 5.74 8.62 6.96
C GLY A 36 6.15 7.16 7.18
N ASP A 37 6.98 6.95 8.22
CA ASP A 37 7.54 5.63 8.54
C ASP A 37 6.45 4.58 8.80
N SER A 38 5.30 4.97 9.36
CA SER A 38 4.21 4.03 9.63
C SER A 38 3.53 3.58 8.33
N GLY A 39 3.34 4.49 7.37
CA GLY A 39 2.83 4.17 6.04
C GLY A 39 3.77 3.22 5.29
N VAL A 40 5.07 3.51 5.30
CA VAL A 40 6.10 2.65 4.68
C VAL A 40 6.17 1.27 5.33
N LYS A 41 6.05 1.19 6.66
CA LYS A 41 6.00 -0.08 7.38
C LYS A 41 4.77 -0.91 6.97
N ASN A 42 3.60 -0.29 6.86
CA ASN A 42 2.38 -0.98 6.42
C ASN A 42 2.52 -1.56 5.00
N LEU A 43 3.16 -0.82 4.09
CA LEU A 43 3.47 -1.28 2.72
C LEU A 43 4.47 -2.45 2.76
N SER A 44 5.51 -2.36 3.57
CA SER A 44 6.50 -3.43 3.74
C SER A 44 5.84 -4.72 4.23
N ASP A 45 4.97 -4.62 5.25
CA ASP A 45 4.21 -5.77 5.76
C ASP A 45 3.23 -6.34 4.72
N LEU A 46 2.68 -5.51 3.84
CA LEU A 46 1.86 -5.98 2.71
C LEU A 46 2.70 -6.76 1.71
N LEU A 47 3.89 -6.27 1.35
CA LEU A 47 4.78 -6.93 0.38
C LEU A 47 5.34 -8.26 0.90
N MET A 48 5.50 -8.38 2.23
CA MET A 48 5.88 -9.65 2.87
C MET A 48 4.74 -10.68 2.94
N ASN A 49 3.50 -10.28 2.64
CA ASN A 49 2.38 -11.22 2.61
C ASN A 49 2.50 -12.14 1.39
N PRO A 50 2.53 -13.47 1.56
CA PRO A 50 2.67 -14.42 0.44
C PRO A 50 1.49 -14.41 -0.54
N GLN A 51 0.35 -13.82 -0.15
CA GLN A 51 -0.81 -13.64 -1.03
C GLN A 51 -0.76 -12.33 -1.81
N CYS A 52 0.21 -11.45 -1.53
CA CYS A 52 0.37 -10.19 -2.25
C CYS A 52 0.86 -10.47 -3.67
N LYS A 53 0.17 -9.87 -4.66
CA LYS A 53 0.47 -10.04 -6.09
C LYS A 53 1.03 -8.78 -6.73
N LEU A 54 1.32 -7.75 -5.93
CA LEU A 54 1.91 -6.51 -6.41
C LEU A 54 3.30 -6.79 -7.00
N GLU A 55 3.49 -6.33 -8.22
CA GLU A 55 4.77 -6.31 -8.93
C GLU A 55 5.41 -4.93 -8.88
N ILE A 56 4.58 -3.88 -8.97
CA ILE A 56 5.02 -2.49 -9.01
C ILE A 56 4.38 -1.73 -7.84
N LEU A 57 5.24 -1.09 -7.05
CA LEU A 57 4.88 -0.09 -6.06
C LEU A 57 5.67 1.18 -6.40
N ALA A 58 4.96 2.26 -6.71
CA ALA A 58 5.53 3.54 -7.13
C ALA A 58 5.12 4.68 -6.18
#